data_AF-A0A160UJT7-F1
#
_entry.id   AF-A0A160UJT7-F1
#
_cell.length_a   1.000
_cell.length_b   1.000
_cell.length_c   1.000
_cell.angle_alpha   90.00
_cell.angle_beta   90.00
_cell.angle_gamma   90.00
#
_symmetry.space_group_name_H-M   'P 1'
#
loop_
_entity.id
_entity.type
_entity.pdbx_description
1 polymer ?
#
loop_
_entity_poly.entity_id
_entity_poly.type
_entity_poly.pdbx_seq_one_letter_code
_entity_poly.pdbx_strand_id
1 'polypeptide(L)'
;MVRQDDLKTYFDNARRWEQDLLLSAHRSRRTAWVVAAGACVLAAASVGAVAALAPLKTVEPFVIRVDNATGIVDTVSALKSTPARYDEAVTKYFLGRYVRAREGYSYPEAETNFRTISLLSGAGEQARFAAWYRGSNPESPQVVQGRFGVATVRIKAISLLADNVASVRFMKESRRGEETRITHWVSNPDVLLCQCADVLRRPSHQPPRLPGLGISRRSGGRAMKRFVLLMIFALGSAGPVLALQQPAPGQRDARVRTVTYDPANVVRVNGVIRASTQILFADDEEVAHVAIGDSVAWEVAPAGSILFLKPREKHPPTNLQVVTTRPDGRKRSYQFELSIAETTLADSYFVVRFAYPGDEIERRRMEAAARGAEREGALIEQTFDLHHAYGARNWRFSAQGSIDLEPEAVFDDGKETTFRFAGNREVPAIYLINSDGSESLVPKDVRGELVVVHATAREFRLRKGGNVLCIFNEAFDAVGINPGTNTTSPSIERRAKKSPPSLKSDRRARHDRASR
;
A
#
# COMPACT_ATOMS: atom_id res chain seq x y z
N MET A 1 -35.71 -98.81 -10.14
CA MET A 1 -34.27 -98.93 -9.84
C MET A 1 -33.53 -97.87 -10.64
N VAL A 2 -32.91 -96.90 -9.98
CA VAL A 2 -32.05 -95.90 -10.66
C VAL A 2 -30.75 -96.60 -11.06
N ARG A 3 -30.31 -96.47 -12.32
CA ARG A 3 -29.08 -97.10 -12.80
C ARG A 3 -27.87 -96.46 -12.13
N GLN A 4 -26.86 -97.26 -11.76
CA GLN A 4 -25.63 -96.75 -11.13
C GLN A 4 -24.88 -95.73 -12.00
N ASP A 5 -25.00 -95.81 -13.32
CA ASP A 5 -24.36 -94.87 -14.23
C ASP A 5 -24.99 -93.47 -14.14
N ASP A 6 -26.31 -93.37 -13.96
CA ASP A 6 -27.01 -92.09 -13.78
C ASP A 6 -26.58 -91.39 -12.48
N LEU A 7 -26.33 -92.16 -11.41
CA LEU A 7 -25.83 -91.63 -10.14
C LEU A 7 -24.40 -91.08 -10.27
N LYS A 8 -23.52 -91.76 -11.00
CA LYS A 8 -22.14 -91.27 -11.25
C LYS A 8 -22.17 -89.97 -12.04
N THR A 9 -22.97 -89.90 -13.11
CA THR A 9 -23.11 -88.68 -13.91
C THR A 9 -23.69 -87.51 -13.09
N TYR A 10 -24.64 -87.79 -12.19
CA TYR A 10 -25.17 -86.77 -11.27
C TYR A 10 -24.09 -86.22 -10.34
N PHE A 11 -23.31 -87.08 -9.68
CA PHE A 11 -22.24 -86.63 -8.76
C PHE A 11 -21.10 -85.89 -9.48
N ASP A 12 -20.75 -86.30 -10.70
CA ASP A 12 -19.75 -85.59 -11.51
C ASP A 12 -20.25 -84.21 -11.96
N ASN A 13 -21.53 -84.10 -12.34
CA ASN A 13 -22.15 -82.83 -12.68
C ASN A 13 -22.24 -81.90 -11.45
N ALA A 14 -22.56 -82.43 -10.27
CA ALA A 14 -22.56 -81.67 -9.02
C ALA A 14 -21.16 -81.12 -8.68
N ARG A 15 -20.10 -81.93 -8.82
CA ARG A 15 -18.71 -81.49 -8.61
C ARG A 15 -18.28 -80.42 -9.60
N ARG A 16 -18.62 -80.56 -10.88
CA ARG A 16 -18.33 -79.55 -11.91
C ARG A 16 -19.04 -78.23 -11.63
N TRP A 17 -20.29 -78.30 -11.16
CA TRP A 17 -21.05 -77.12 -10.77
C TRP A 17 -20.42 -76.39 -9.57
N GLU A 18 -19.97 -77.11 -8.54
CA GLU A 18 -19.23 -76.52 -7.42
C GLU A 18 -17.89 -75.91 -7.87
N GLN A 19 -17.18 -76.58 -8.77
CA GLN A 19 -15.93 -76.06 -9.35
C GLN A 19 -16.16 -74.78 -10.15
N ASP A 20 -17.21 -74.70 -10.97
CA ASP A 20 -17.56 -73.51 -11.74
C ASP A 20 -17.99 -72.33 -10.85
N LEU A 21 -18.69 -72.60 -9.74
CA LEU A 21 -19.00 -71.58 -8.73
C LEU A 21 -17.75 -71.00 -8.07
N LEU A 22 -16.80 -71.86 -7.68
CA LEU A 22 -15.54 -71.40 -7.09
C LEU A 22 -14.67 -70.65 -8.10
N LEU A 23 -14.58 -71.14 -9.34
CA LEU A 23 -13.81 -70.48 -10.40
C LEU A 23 -14.40 -69.13 -10.80
N SER A 24 -15.73 -69.03 -10.90
CA SER A 24 -16.41 -67.75 -11.17
C SER A 24 -16.22 -66.74 -10.04
N ALA A 25 -16.25 -67.18 -8.78
CA ALA A 25 -15.95 -66.34 -7.62
C ALA A 25 -14.49 -65.86 -7.57
N HIS A 26 -13.52 -66.71 -7.93
CA HIS A 26 -12.12 -66.29 -8.02
C HIS A 26 -11.86 -65.32 -9.18
N ARG A 27 -12.50 -65.54 -10.34
CA ARG A 27 -12.42 -64.63 -11.48
C ARG A 27 -13.02 -63.27 -11.16
N SER A 28 -14.21 -63.22 -10.54
CA SER A 28 -14.87 -61.97 -10.16
C SER A 28 -14.05 -61.20 -9.12
N ARG A 29 -13.43 -61.91 -8.16
CA ARG A 29 -12.50 -61.29 -7.21
C ARG A 29 -11.32 -60.67 -7.95
N ARG A 30 -10.66 -61.40 -8.86
CA ARG A 30 -9.49 -60.91 -9.59
C ARG A 30 -9.83 -59.70 -10.47
N THR A 31 -10.96 -59.74 -11.18
CA THR A 31 -11.42 -58.60 -11.99
C THR A 31 -11.77 -57.40 -11.12
N ALA A 32 -12.41 -57.60 -9.97
CA ALA A 32 -12.71 -56.53 -9.01
C ALA A 32 -11.43 -55.86 -8.48
N TRP A 33 -10.39 -56.62 -8.13
CA TRP A 33 -9.11 -56.08 -7.67
C TRP A 33 -8.37 -55.30 -8.77
N VAL A 34 -8.43 -55.76 -10.03
CA VAL A 34 -7.82 -55.04 -11.16
C VAL A 34 -8.53 -53.72 -11.44
N VAL A 35 -9.87 -53.71 -11.41
CA VAL A 35 -10.67 -52.49 -11.61
C VAL A 35 -10.43 -51.49 -10.46
N ALA A 36 -10.38 -51.97 -9.21
CA ALA A 36 -10.08 -51.14 -8.05
C ALA A 36 -8.67 -50.51 -8.13
N ALA A 37 -7.66 -51.29 -8.53
CA ALA A 37 -6.31 -50.78 -8.72
C ALA A 37 -6.25 -49.72 -9.84
N GLY A 38 -6.92 -49.95 -10.97
CA GLY A 38 -7.01 -48.99 -12.07
C GLY A 38 -7.67 -47.67 -11.65
N ALA A 39 -8.78 -47.74 -10.90
CA ALA A 39 -9.47 -46.56 -10.39
C ALA A 39 -8.60 -45.75 -9.40
N CYS A 40 -7.84 -46.42 -8.52
CA CYS A 40 -6.93 -45.75 -7.61
C CYS A 40 -5.78 -45.02 -8.33
N VAL A 41 -5.22 -45.62 -9.39
CA VAL A 41 -4.16 -44.98 -10.20
C VAL A 41 -4.72 -43.74 -10.91
N LEU A 42 -5.91 -43.82 -11.48
CA LEU A 42 -6.56 -42.69 -12.16
C LEU A 42 -6.87 -41.54 -11.19
N ALA A 43 -7.31 -41.85 -9.96
CA ALA A 43 -7.53 -40.86 -8.91
C ALA A 43 -6.24 -40.19 -8.43
N ALA A 44 -5.15 -40.94 -8.29
CA ALA A 44 -3.85 -40.35 -7.94
C ALA A 44 -3.32 -39.44 -9.06
N ALA A 45 -3.51 -39.84 -10.33
CA ALA A 45 -3.13 -39.03 -11.48
C ALA A 45 -3.92 -37.71 -11.57
N SER A 46 -5.24 -37.74 -11.28
CA SER A 46 -6.06 -36.53 -11.30
C SER A 46 -5.70 -35.54 -10.19
N VAL A 47 -5.44 -36.02 -8.97
CA VAL A 47 -4.95 -35.15 -7.87
C VAL A 47 -3.59 -34.56 -8.21
N GLY A 48 -2.68 -35.35 -8.78
CA GLY A 48 -1.38 -34.86 -9.24
C GLY A 48 -1.49 -33.75 -10.29
N ALA A 49 -2.41 -33.90 -11.25
CA ALA A 49 -2.67 -32.89 -12.28
C ALA A 49 -3.19 -31.57 -11.70
N VAL A 50 -4.13 -31.62 -10.74
CA VAL A 50 -4.64 -30.42 -10.07
C VAL A 50 -3.57 -29.73 -9.22
N ALA A 51 -2.75 -30.51 -8.50
CA ALA A 51 -1.64 -29.96 -7.72
C ALA A 51 -0.59 -29.27 -8.62
N ALA A 52 -0.34 -29.81 -9.82
CA ALA A 52 0.54 -29.20 -10.81
C ALA A 52 -0.02 -27.90 -11.43
N LEU A 53 -1.34 -27.71 -11.46
CA LEU A 53 -2.00 -26.49 -11.96
C LEU A 53 -2.01 -25.35 -10.92
N ALA A 54 -1.96 -25.66 -9.63
CA ALA A 54 -2.04 -24.67 -8.55
C ALA A 54 -0.93 -23.59 -8.58
N PRO A 55 0.35 -23.88 -8.89
CA PRO A 55 1.39 -22.85 -8.88
C PRO A 55 1.50 -22.00 -10.17
N LEU A 56 0.78 -22.32 -11.25
CA LEU A 56 0.95 -21.63 -12.55
C LEU A 56 0.03 -20.43 -12.79
N LYS A 57 -0.99 -20.19 -11.94
CA LYS A 57 -1.84 -18.99 -12.05
C LYS A 57 -1.42 -17.93 -11.04
N THR A 58 -0.42 -17.13 -11.39
CA THR A 58 -0.15 -15.86 -10.72
C THR A 58 -1.01 -14.78 -11.38
N VAL A 59 -2.06 -14.33 -10.70
CA VAL A 59 -2.78 -13.09 -11.08
C VAL A 59 -1.92 -11.93 -10.59
N GLU A 60 -1.08 -11.37 -11.46
CA GLU A 60 -0.41 -10.10 -11.17
C GLU A 60 -1.45 -8.98 -11.37
N PRO A 61 -1.85 -8.26 -10.31
CA PRO A 61 -2.84 -7.20 -10.44
C PRO A 61 -2.22 -6.00 -11.15
N PHE A 62 -2.79 -5.62 -12.29
CA PHE A 62 -2.47 -4.36 -12.96
C PHE A 62 -3.37 -3.26 -12.39
N VAL A 63 -2.77 -2.26 -11.74
CA VAL A 63 -3.52 -1.08 -11.28
C VAL A 63 -3.45 -0.02 -12.38
N ILE A 64 -4.59 0.19 -13.03
CA ILE A 64 -4.77 1.27 -13.99
C ILE A 64 -5.31 2.48 -13.23
N ARG A 65 -4.54 3.56 -13.16
CA ARG A 65 -5.01 4.86 -12.66
C ARG A 65 -5.35 5.74 -13.85
N VAL A 66 -6.59 6.19 -13.92
CA VAL A 66 -7.01 7.23 -14.85
C VAL A 66 -6.90 8.57 -14.14
N ASP A 67 -6.15 9.51 -14.70
CA ASP A 67 -6.06 10.88 -14.17
C ASP A 67 -7.28 11.68 -14.64
N ASN A 68 -8.07 12.17 -13.68
CA ASN A 68 -9.41 12.73 -13.89
C ASN A 68 -9.40 14.07 -14.65
N ALA A 69 -8.23 14.68 -14.84
CA ALA A 69 -8.08 15.94 -15.58
C ALA A 69 -7.71 15.76 -17.06
N THR A 70 -7.23 14.58 -17.49
CA THR A 70 -6.68 14.39 -18.85
C THR A 70 -7.23 13.16 -19.59
N GLY A 71 -7.95 12.25 -18.92
CA GLY A 71 -8.46 11.03 -19.54
C GLY A 71 -7.36 10.01 -19.90
N ILE A 72 -6.12 10.26 -19.45
CA ILE A 72 -4.97 9.41 -19.76
C ILE A 72 -4.93 8.23 -18.77
N VAL A 73 -4.81 7.03 -19.33
CA VAL A 73 -4.78 5.74 -18.64
C VAL A 73 -3.34 5.41 -18.25
N ASP A 74 -3.01 5.41 -16.96
CA ASP A 74 -1.68 5.12 -16.45
C ASP A 74 -1.63 3.77 -15.72
N THR A 75 -0.97 2.77 -16.31
CA THR A 75 -0.72 1.47 -15.67
C THR A 75 0.44 1.61 -14.68
N VAL A 76 0.13 1.68 -13.39
CA VAL A 76 1.14 1.70 -12.34
C VAL A 76 1.53 0.25 -12.05
N SER A 77 2.63 -0.20 -12.66
CA SER A 77 3.22 -1.49 -12.30
C SER A 77 3.71 -1.43 -10.85
N ALA A 78 3.31 -2.41 -10.04
CA ALA A 78 3.78 -2.51 -8.66
C ALA A 78 5.31 -2.60 -8.68
N LEU A 79 5.98 -1.62 -8.05
CA LEU A 79 7.41 -1.68 -7.78
C LEU A 79 7.69 -3.00 -7.03
N LYS A 80 8.20 -4.01 -7.74
CA LYS A 80 9.02 -5.03 -7.10
C LYS A 80 10.22 -4.28 -6.55
N SER A 81 10.30 -4.14 -5.23
CA SER A 81 11.50 -3.71 -4.51
C SER A 81 12.58 -4.80 -4.58
N THR A 82 12.89 -5.26 -5.79
CA THR A 82 14.17 -5.86 -6.11
C THR A 82 15.10 -4.69 -6.33
N PRO A 83 16.33 -4.66 -5.78
CA PRO A 83 17.27 -3.61 -6.12
C PRO A 83 17.33 -3.56 -7.64
N ALA A 84 16.94 -2.41 -8.23
CA ALA A 84 17.06 -2.18 -9.65
C ALA A 84 18.44 -2.69 -10.05
N ARG A 85 18.49 -3.70 -10.92
CA ARG A 85 19.75 -4.22 -11.46
C ARG A 85 20.54 -2.98 -11.85
N TYR A 86 21.81 -2.86 -11.45
CA TYR A 86 22.61 -1.66 -11.67
C TYR A 86 22.44 -1.11 -13.11
N ASP A 87 22.31 -2.03 -14.07
CA ASP A 87 22.02 -1.79 -15.48
C ASP A 87 20.71 -1.02 -15.77
N GLU A 88 19.64 -1.25 -15.01
CA GLU A 88 18.34 -0.58 -15.18
C GLU A 88 18.41 0.90 -14.79
N ALA A 89 19.04 1.21 -13.66
CA ALA A 89 19.19 2.59 -13.20
C ALA A 89 20.06 3.40 -14.17
N VAL A 90 21.15 2.79 -14.66
CA VAL A 90 22.02 3.37 -15.68
C VAL A 90 21.25 3.60 -16.99
N THR A 91 20.45 2.62 -17.43
CA THR A 91 19.63 2.74 -18.65
C THR A 91 18.61 3.88 -18.55
N LYS A 92 17.88 3.99 -17.43
CA LYS A 92 16.93 5.08 -17.20
C LYS A 92 17.62 6.45 -17.16
N TYR A 93 18.81 6.53 -16.60
CA TYR A 93 19.60 7.77 -16.60
C TYR A 93 19.96 8.20 -18.03
N PHE A 94 20.50 7.29 -18.85
CA PHE A 94 20.87 7.60 -20.23
C PHE A 94 19.66 7.90 -21.12
N LEU A 95 18.53 7.20 -20.95
CA LEU A 95 17.27 7.53 -21.61
C LEU A 95 16.78 8.93 -21.27
N GLY A 96 16.82 9.30 -19.98
CA GLY A 96 16.48 10.65 -19.56
C GLY A 96 17.42 11.71 -20.13
N ARG A 97 18.72 11.42 -20.22
CA ARG A 97 19.71 12.32 -20.84
C ARG A 97 19.48 12.46 -22.35
N TYR A 98 19.19 11.36 -23.03
CA TYR A 98 18.89 11.31 -24.46
C TYR A 98 17.68 12.17 -24.81
N VAL A 99 16.55 11.96 -24.13
CA VAL A 99 15.30 12.69 -24.41
C VAL A 99 15.42 14.17 -24.09
N ARG A 100 16.12 14.54 -22.99
CA ARG A 100 16.37 15.95 -22.68
C ARG A 100 17.23 16.64 -23.75
N ALA A 101 18.28 15.97 -24.24
CA ALA A 101 19.13 16.54 -25.28
C ALA A 101 18.41 16.64 -26.63
N ARG A 102 17.61 15.63 -26.99
CA ARG A 102 16.89 15.55 -28.28
C ARG A 102 15.73 16.54 -28.38
N GLU A 103 14.95 16.65 -27.31
CA GLU A 103 13.72 17.44 -27.31
C GLU A 103 13.90 18.83 -26.67
N GLY A 104 14.97 19.00 -25.91
CA GLY A 104 15.37 20.26 -25.30
C GLY A 104 16.20 21.11 -26.24
N TYR A 105 16.07 22.41 -26.12
CA TYR A 105 16.79 23.35 -26.97
C TYR A 105 17.11 24.63 -26.20
N SER A 106 18.37 25.04 -26.29
CA SER A 106 18.86 26.35 -25.87
C SER A 106 20.05 26.67 -26.76
N TYR A 107 20.15 27.91 -27.26
CA TYR A 107 21.20 28.28 -28.21
C TYR A 107 22.63 27.94 -27.72
N PRO A 108 23.01 28.20 -26.44
CA PRO A 108 24.33 27.80 -25.92
C PRO A 108 24.53 26.28 -25.78
N GLU A 109 23.45 25.51 -25.65
CA GLU A 109 23.51 24.05 -25.45
C GLU A 109 23.36 23.26 -26.76
N ALA A 110 23.07 23.93 -27.87
CA ALA A 110 22.73 23.29 -29.15
C ALA A 110 23.83 22.33 -29.62
N GLU A 111 25.09 22.77 -29.58
CA GLU A 111 26.24 21.93 -29.96
C GLU A 111 26.41 20.73 -29.02
N THR A 112 26.30 20.97 -27.71
CA THR A 112 26.42 19.92 -26.68
C THR A 112 25.31 18.87 -26.80
N ASN A 113 24.09 19.30 -27.08
CA ASN A 113 22.94 18.40 -27.27
C ASN A 113 23.13 17.57 -28.55
N PHE A 114 23.55 18.19 -29.64
CA PHE A 114 23.86 17.49 -30.89
C PHE A 114 24.94 16.42 -30.72
N ARG A 115 26.04 16.76 -30.03
CA ARG A 115 27.11 15.80 -29.71
C ARG A 115 26.63 14.68 -28.80
N THR A 116 25.82 15.00 -27.78
CA THR A 116 25.27 14.00 -26.85
C THR A 116 24.39 12.98 -27.58
N ILE A 117 23.53 13.43 -28.49
CA ILE A 117 22.64 12.53 -29.26
C ILE A 117 23.46 11.70 -30.24
N SER A 118 24.46 12.29 -30.87
CA SER A 118 25.36 11.58 -31.78
C SER A 118 26.13 10.47 -31.05
N LEU A 119 26.55 10.69 -29.80
CA LEU A 119 27.25 9.70 -28.98
C LEU A 119 26.32 8.58 -28.46
N LEU A 120 25.05 8.90 -28.21
CA LEU A 120 24.07 7.97 -27.65
C LEU A 120 23.21 7.25 -28.72
N SER A 121 23.44 7.53 -30.00
CA SER A 121 22.70 6.93 -31.13
C SER A 121 23.61 6.07 -32.00
N GLY A 122 23.05 5.03 -32.62
CA GLY A 122 23.72 4.31 -33.71
C GLY A 122 23.80 5.14 -35.00
N ALA A 123 24.64 4.71 -35.95
CA ALA A 123 24.92 5.45 -37.18
C ALA A 123 23.67 5.83 -38.00
N GLY A 124 22.67 4.95 -38.05
CA GLY A 124 21.41 5.22 -38.77
C GLY A 124 20.60 6.37 -38.17
N GLU A 125 20.41 6.36 -36.85
CA GLU A 125 19.66 7.41 -36.16
C GLU A 125 20.45 8.72 -36.07
N GLN A 126 21.78 8.63 -35.98
CA GLN A 126 22.67 9.79 -36.05
C GLN A 126 22.50 10.54 -37.38
N ALA A 127 22.45 9.84 -38.51
CA ALA A 127 22.24 10.47 -39.82
C ALA A 127 20.85 11.11 -39.95
N ARG A 128 19.80 10.44 -39.45
CA ARG A 128 18.41 10.97 -39.44
C ARG A 128 18.31 12.23 -38.59
N PHE A 129 18.84 12.18 -37.37
CA PHE A 129 18.83 13.33 -36.46
C PHE A 129 19.67 14.48 -37.03
N ALA A 130 20.82 14.20 -37.63
CA ALA A 130 21.64 15.22 -38.28
C ALA A 130 20.90 15.90 -39.44
N ALA A 131 20.18 15.15 -40.26
CA ALA A 131 19.38 15.73 -41.33
C ALA A 131 18.25 16.63 -40.79
N TRP A 132 17.55 16.19 -39.73
CA TRP A 132 16.47 16.94 -39.10
C TRP A 132 16.95 18.19 -38.35
N TYR A 133 18.09 18.11 -37.66
CA TYR A 133 18.61 19.19 -36.81
C TYR A 133 19.32 20.30 -37.61
N ARG A 134 19.70 20.07 -38.87
CA ARG A 134 20.35 21.08 -39.74
C ARG A 134 19.53 22.37 -39.81
N GLY A 135 20.22 23.52 -39.85
CA GLY A 135 19.58 24.83 -39.99
C GLY A 135 18.86 25.06 -41.33
N SER A 136 19.08 24.20 -42.33
CA SER A 136 18.36 24.21 -43.59
C SER A 136 16.93 23.65 -43.48
N ASN A 137 16.61 22.92 -42.40
CA ASN A 137 15.28 22.37 -42.17
C ASN A 137 14.40 23.41 -41.45
N PRO A 138 13.25 23.84 -42.02
CA PRO A 138 12.33 24.77 -41.37
C PRO A 138 11.78 24.27 -40.02
N GLU A 139 11.68 22.95 -39.85
CA GLU A 139 11.20 22.32 -38.61
C GLU A 139 12.31 22.10 -37.56
N SER A 140 13.55 22.45 -37.87
CA SER A 140 14.65 22.28 -36.92
C SER A 140 14.41 23.13 -35.67
N PRO A 141 14.69 22.61 -34.46
CA PRO A 141 14.64 23.40 -33.23
C PRO A 141 15.45 24.69 -33.30
N GLN A 142 16.54 24.68 -34.08
CA GLN A 142 17.38 25.86 -34.32
C GLN A 142 16.62 27.00 -35.00
N VAL A 143 15.74 26.66 -35.94
CA VAL A 143 14.93 27.62 -36.71
C VAL A 143 13.66 28.00 -35.94
N VAL A 144 12.98 26.99 -35.37
CA VAL A 144 11.70 27.18 -34.65
C VAL A 144 11.87 28.01 -33.38
N GLN A 145 12.92 27.75 -32.59
CA GLN A 145 13.17 28.46 -31.33
C GLN A 145 14.11 29.66 -31.47
N GLY A 146 14.98 29.66 -32.49
CA GLY A 146 15.93 30.74 -32.75
C GLY A 146 17.00 30.89 -31.66
N ARG A 147 17.57 32.10 -31.54
CA ARG A 147 18.68 32.40 -30.62
C ARG A 147 18.25 32.63 -29.17
N PHE A 148 17.01 33.08 -28.94
CA PHE A 148 16.50 33.48 -27.62
C PHE A 148 15.41 32.54 -27.08
N GLY A 149 14.92 31.59 -27.88
CA GLY A 149 13.95 30.60 -27.44
C GLY A 149 14.58 29.47 -26.64
N VAL A 150 13.89 29.02 -25.59
CA VAL A 150 14.33 27.90 -24.75
C VAL A 150 13.22 26.85 -24.71
N ALA A 151 13.56 25.60 -24.98
CA ALA A 151 12.69 24.44 -24.79
C ALA A 151 13.24 23.58 -23.65
N THR A 152 12.53 23.56 -22.52
CA THR A 152 12.88 22.77 -21.33
C THR A 152 12.08 21.49 -21.29
N VAL A 153 12.75 20.36 -21.08
CA VAL A 153 12.13 19.03 -21.02
C VAL A 153 12.11 18.52 -19.58
N ARG A 154 10.91 18.18 -19.08
CA ARG A 154 10.74 17.53 -17.78
C ARG A 154 10.22 16.12 -17.97
N ILE A 155 11.04 15.14 -17.59
CA ILE A 155 10.68 13.72 -17.62
C ILE A 155 9.64 13.45 -16.54
N LYS A 156 8.52 12.82 -16.91
CA LYS A 156 7.44 12.40 -16.01
C LYS A 156 7.62 10.96 -15.55
N ALA A 157 7.88 10.06 -16.50
CA ALA A 157 8.07 8.64 -16.23
C ALA A 157 8.94 8.00 -17.32
N ILE A 158 9.71 6.98 -16.94
CA ILE A 158 10.45 6.11 -17.86
C ILE A 158 10.04 4.67 -17.56
N SER A 159 9.46 4.00 -18.54
CA SER A 159 9.05 2.60 -18.46
C SER A 159 9.84 1.79 -19.47
N LEU A 160 10.49 0.71 -19.04
CA LEU A 160 11.13 -0.25 -19.94
C LEU A 160 10.07 -1.31 -20.28
N LEU A 161 9.74 -1.45 -21.56
CA LEU A 161 8.71 -2.40 -22.03
C LEU A 161 9.32 -3.75 -22.35
N ALA A 162 10.53 -3.75 -22.91
CA ALA A 162 11.33 -4.93 -23.24
C ALA A 162 12.83 -4.58 -23.11
N ASP A 163 13.72 -5.56 -23.26
CA ASP A 163 15.18 -5.37 -23.15
C ASP A 163 15.72 -4.32 -24.14
N ASN A 164 15.00 -4.05 -25.23
CA ASN A 164 15.38 -3.14 -26.29
C ASN A 164 14.35 -2.04 -26.60
N VAL A 165 13.27 -1.90 -25.82
CA VAL A 165 12.23 -0.89 -26.07
C VAL A 165 11.85 -0.20 -24.77
N ALA A 166 11.92 1.13 -24.77
CA ALA A 166 11.50 1.96 -23.65
C ALA A 166 10.44 2.97 -24.08
N SER A 167 9.58 3.38 -23.14
CA SER A 167 8.65 4.50 -23.28
C SER A 167 9.05 5.57 -22.28
N VAL A 168 9.39 6.75 -22.79
CA VAL A 168 9.72 7.95 -21.99
C VAL A 168 8.60 8.97 -22.15
N ARG A 169 7.93 9.28 -21.04
CA ARG A 169 6.89 10.32 -21.00
C ARG A 169 7.48 11.61 -20.47
N PHE A 170 7.26 12.72 -21.17
CA PHE A 170 7.81 14.02 -20.80
C PHE A 170 6.88 15.17 -21.17
N MET A 171 7.07 16.30 -20.51
CA MET A 171 6.46 17.58 -20.90
C MET A 171 7.54 18.50 -21.44
N LYS A 172 7.21 19.24 -22.50
CA LYS A 172 8.06 20.23 -23.15
C LYS A 172 7.48 21.62 -22.90
N GLU A 173 8.26 22.45 -22.25
CA GLU A 173 7.94 23.85 -21.98
C GLU A 173 8.77 24.73 -22.92
N SER A 174 8.13 25.35 -23.89
CA SER A 174 8.75 26.24 -24.86
C SER A 174 8.50 27.68 -24.45
N ARG A 175 9.57 28.45 -24.20
CA ARG A 175 9.51 29.88 -23.86
C ARG A 175 10.11 30.70 -24.99
N ARG A 176 9.33 31.64 -25.52
CA ARG A 176 9.77 32.60 -26.54
C ARG A 176 9.27 33.99 -26.15
N GLY A 177 10.15 34.81 -25.57
CA GLY A 177 9.74 36.08 -24.97
C GLY A 177 8.81 35.86 -23.77
N GLU A 178 7.63 36.49 -23.78
CA GLU A 178 6.60 36.33 -22.74
C GLU A 178 5.67 35.11 -22.96
N GLU A 179 5.68 34.51 -24.14
CA GLU A 179 4.81 33.37 -24.46
C GLU A 179 5.43 32.05 -23.98
N THR A 180 4.73 31.36 -23.08
CA THR A 180 5.10 30.02 -22.58
C THR A 180 4.07 29.00 -23.04
N ARG A 181 4.51 28.02 -23.84
CA ARG A 181 3.65 26.92 -24.34
C ARG A 181 4.12 25.58 -23.75
N ILE A 182 3.21 24.89 -23.07
CA ILE A 182 3.45 23.57 -22.47
C ILE A 182 2.76 22.51 -23.34
N THR A 183 3.50 21.47 -23.74
CA THR A 183 2.97 20.33 -24.52
C THR A 183 3.41 19.00 -23.89
N HIS A 184 2.57 17.97 -24.02
CA HIS A 184 2.83 16.62 -23.48
C HIS A 184 3.19 15.67 -24.62
N TRP A 185 4.23 14.87 -24.43
CA TRP A 185 4.77 13.97 -25.46
C TRP A 185 5.17 12.62 -24.86
N VAL A 186 5.13 11.59 -25.71
CA VAL A 186 5.64 10.24 -25.42
C VAL A 186 6.65 9.90 -26.49
N SER A 187 7.84 9.44 -26.08
CA SER A 187 8.89 8.96 -26.98
C SER A 187 9.15 7.48 -26.74
N ASN A 188 9.26 6.71 -27.81
CA ASN A 188 9.49 5.27 -27.80
C ASN A 188 10.85 4.94 -28.44
N PRO A 189 11.98 5.21 -27.77
CA PRO A 189 13.29 4.90 -28.33
C PRO A 189 13.59 3.38 -28.29
N ASP A 190 14.14 2.88 -29.40
CA ASP A 190 14.77 1.57 -29.47
C ASP A 190 16.16 1.64 -28.81
N VAL A 191 16.39 0.81 -27.80
CA VAL A 191 17.62 0.76 -27.01
C VAL A 191 18.41 -0.48 -27.39
N LEU A 192 19.53 -0.32 -28.10
CA LEU A 192 20.53 -1.39 -28.22
C LEU A 192 21.65 -1.11 -27.22
N LEU A 193 21.70 -1.91 -26.14
CA LEU A 193 22.87 -1.96 -25.29
C LEU A 193 23.98 -2.70 -26.05
N CYS A 194 25.06 -2.00 -26.39
CA CYS A 194 26.29 -2.65 -26.83
C CYS A 194 26.86 -3.42 -25.63
N GLN A 195 26.59 -4.73 -25.55
CA GLN A 195 27.14 -5.62 -24.54
C GLN A 195 28.65 -5.81 -24.78
N CYS A 196 29.47 -4.89 -24.27
CA CYS A 196 30.92 -5.11 -24.17
C CYS A 196 31.31 -5.99 -22.96
N ALA A 197 30.39 -6.81 -22.42
CA ALA A 197 30.58 -7.59 -21.19
C ALA A 197 30.72 -9.11 -21.42
N ASP A 198 30.98 -9.57 -22.65
CA ASP A 198 31.06 -11.00 -22.98
C ASP A 198 32.49 -11.60 -23.00
N VAL A 199 33.52 -10.87 -22.58
CA VAL A 199 34.92 -11.33 -22.63
C VAL A 199 35.42 -11.99 -21.32
N LEU A 200 34.61 -12.09 -20.25
CA LEU A 200 35.08 -12.68 -18.97
C LEU A 200 34.24 -13.82 -18.39
N ARG A 201 33.34 -14.45 -19.16
CA ARG A 201 32.68 -15.71 -18.73
C ARG A 201 33.43 -16.94 -19.21
N ARG A 202 34.39 -17.41 -18.41
CA ARG A 202 34.86 -18.81 -18.47
C ARG A 202 33.74 -19.72 -17.93
N PRO A 203 33.41 -20.85 -18.59
CA PRO A 203 32.42 -21.80 -18.09
C PRO A 203 33.03 -22.63 -16.95
N SER A 204 32.37 -22.63 -15.79
CA SER A 204 32.70 -23.51 -14.67
C SER A 204 32.19 -24.94 -14.96
N HIS A 205 33.12 -25.88 -14.96
CA HIS A 205 32.85 -27.31 -15.01
C HIS A 205 32.09 -27.78 -13.76
N GLN A 206 31.07 -28.58 -13.99
CA GLN A 206 30.29 -29.31 -12.99
C GLN A 206 31.01 -30.63 -12.65
N PRO A 207 31.19 -31.00 -11.38
CA PRO A 207 31.72 -32.33 -11.02
C PRO A 207 30.59 -33.38 -10.89
N PRO A 208 30.88 -34.66 -11.15
CA PRO A 208 29.90 -35.75 -11.16
C PRO A 208 29.51 -36.23 -9.75
N ARG A 209 28.25 -36.69 -9.62
CA ARG A 209 27.72 -37.34 -8.41
C ARG A 209 28.04 -38.84 -8.41
N LEU A 210 28.49 -39.36 -7.27
CA LEU A 210 28.58 -40.79 -6.96
C LEU A 210 27.37 -41.25 -6.10
N PRO A 211 27.02 -42.56 -6.10
CA PRO A 211 25.70 -43.05 -5.73
C PRO A 211 25.59 -43.61 -4.31
N GLY A 212 24.35 -43.58 -3.80
CA GLY A 212 23.71 -44.69 -3.08
C GLY A 212 24.04 -44.88 -1.60
N LEU A 213 23.05 -44.61 -0.74
CA LEU A 213 22.82 -45.40 0.47
C LEU A 213 21.34 -45.30 0.88
N GLY A 214 20.68 -46.46 0.86
CA GLY A 214 19.28 -46.62 1.21
C GLY A 214 19.06 -46.64 2.71
N ILE A 215 17.89 -46.19 3.14
CA ILE A 215 17.33 -46.50 4.45
C ILE A 215 15.84 -46.83 4.27
N SER A 216 15.51 -48.05 4.68
CA SER A 216 14.17 -48.65 4.70
C SER A 216 13.23 -47.91 5.65
N ARG A 217 11.96 -47.71 5.27
CA ARG A 217 10.89 -47.35 6.20
C ARG A 217 9.87 -48.48 6.33
N ARG A 218 9.70 -48.93 7.56
CA ARG A 218 8.73 -49.91 8.06
C ARG A 218 7.29 -49.45 7.89
N SER A 219 6.43 -50.45 7.73
CA SER A 219 4.98 -50.42 7.72
C SER A 219 4.34 -50.07 9.07
N GLY A 220 3.21 -49.39 8.99
CA GLY A 220 2.14 -49.34 9.99
C GLY A 220 1.08 -48.37 9.45
N GLY A 221 -0.19 -48.70 9.25
CA GLY A 221 -0.99 -49.72 9.88
C GLY A 221 -2.12 -49.02 10.63
N ARG A 222 -3.28 -48.89 9.96
CA ARG A 222 -4.63 -48.59 10.47
C ARG A 222 -4.94 -47.12 10.79
N ALA A 223 -5.96 -46.61 10.11
CA ALA A 223 -7.28 -46.32 10.68
C ALA A 223 -7.91 -45.12 9.97
N MET A 224 -8.86 -45.35 9.04
CA MET A 224 -9.95 -44.40 8.81
C MET A 224 -11.10 -45.05 8.02
N LYS A 225 -11.62 -46.18 8.53
CA LYS A 225 -12.95 -46.68 8.11
C LYS A 225 -14.00 -45.76 8.75
N ARG A 226 -14.33 -44.64 8.08
CA ARG A 226 -15.56 -43.84 8.32
C ARG A 226 -15.77 -42.70 7.32
N PHE A 227 -14.82 -42.42 6.43
CA PHE A 227 -14.92 -41.26 5.52
C PHE A 227 -15.55 -41.53 4.15
N VAL A 228 -15.88 -42.79 3.82
CA VAL A 228 -16.34 -43.18 2.47
C VAL A 228 -17.76 -42.69 2.15
N LEU A 229 -18.58 -42.37 3.14
CA LEU A 229 -19.91 -41.81 2.88
C LEU A 229 -19.92 -40.30 2.58
N LEU A 230 -18.82 -39.59 2.88
CA LEU A 230 -18.73 -38.12 2.70
C LEU A 230 -18.23 -37.72 1.30
N MET A 231 -17.60 -38.64 0.55
CA MET A 231 -16.99 -38.36 -0.75
C MET A 231 -17.95 -38.43 -1.94
N ILE A 232 -19.09 -39.12 -1.81
CA ILE A 232 -20.08 -39.19 -2.89
C ILE A 232 -20.98 -37.94 -2.91
N PHE A 233 -21.08 -37.20 -1.80
CA PHE A 233 -21.84 -35.95 -1.75
C PHE A 233 -21.07 -34.71 -2.25
N ALA A 234 -19.74 -34.79 -2.36
CA ALA A 234 -18.88 -33.65 -2.70
C ALA A 234 -18.62 -33.46 -4.21
N LEU A 235 -18.88 -34.48 -5.04
CA LEU A 235 -18.64 -34.41 -6.49
C LEU A 235 -19.81 -33.85 -7.31
N GLY A 236 -20.95 -33.58 -6.68
CA GLY A 236 -22.15 -33.04 -7.35
C GLY A 236 -22.27 -31.51 -7.36
N SER A 237 -21.37 -30.78 -6.69
CA SER A 237 -21.52 -29.33 -6.47
C SER A 237 -20.39 -28.49 -7.09
N ALA A 238 -19.95 -28.83 -8.30
CA ALA A 238 -19.17 -27.90 -9.12
C ALA A 238 -20.12 -27.20 -10.10
N GLY A 239 -20.91 -26.27 -9.58
CA GLY A 239 -21.73 -25.39 -10.41
C GLY A 239 -20.88 -24.41 -11.22
N PRO A 240 -21.36 -23.92 -12.37
CA PRO A 240 -20.69 -22.87 -13.13
C PRO A 240 -20.51 -21.63 -12.24
N VAL A 241 -19.31 -21.03 -12.28
CA VAL A 241 -19.07 -19.69 -11.71
C VAL A 241 -19.84 -18.71 -12.56
N LEU A 242 -21.06 -18.39 -12.13
CA LEU A 242 -21.84 -17.31 -12.73
C LEU A 242 -21.11 -15.99 -12.40
N ALA A 243 -20.81 -15.21 -13.43
CA ALA A 243 -20.16 -13.89 -13.34
C ALA A 243 -21.00 -12.81 -12.62
N LEU A 244 -22.10 -13.21 -11.99
CA LEU A 244 -23.03 -12.33 -11.29
C LEU A 244 -22.98 -12.66 -9.79
N GLN A 245 -22.47 -11.72 -8.99
CA GLN A 245 -22.26 -11.92 -7.56
C GLN A 245 -23.61 -11.91 -6.83
N GLN A 246 -24.02 -13.07 -6.33
CA GLN A 246 -25.19 -13.18 -5.46
C GLN A 246 -24.79 -12.83 -4.01
N PRO A 247 -25.57 -11.99 -3.32
CA PRO A 247 -25.33 -11.68 -1.92
C PRO A 247 -25.36 -12.93 -1.02
N ALA A 248 -24.29 -13.12 -0.22
CA ALA A 248 -24.16 -14.29 0.65
C ALA A 248 -25.11 -14.18 1.85
N PRO A 249 -25.81 -15.26 2.25
CA PRO A 249 -26.70 -15.24 3.40
C PRO A 249 -25.94 -15.05 4.71
N GLY A 250 -26.51 -14.23 5.61
CA GLY A 250 -26.00 -14.04 6.95
C GLY A 250 -26.18 -15.29 7.82
N GLN A 251 -25.34 -15.42 8.84
CA GLN A 251 -25.35 -16.60 9.73
C GLN A 251 -26.60 -16.69 10.62
N ARG A 252 -27.18 -15.54 11.02
CA ARG A 252 -28.34 -15.47 11.93
C ARG A 252 -29.67 -15.41 11.20
N ASP A 253 -29.71 -14.73 10.06
CA ASP A 253 -30.89 -14.62 9.21
C ASP A 253 -30.43 -14.58 7.75
N ALA A 254 -30.94 -15.53 6.95
CA ALA A 254 -30.59 -15.65 5.54
C ALA A 254 -31.10 -14.49 4.68
N ARG A 255 -32.03 -13.67 5.18
CA ARG A 255 -32.56 -12.49 4.48
C ARG A 255 -31.69 -11.25 4.68
N VAL A 256 -30.75 -11.30 5.63
CA VAL A 256 -29.68 -10.32 5.78
C VAL A 256 -28.49 -10.84 4.98
N ARG A 257 -28.18 -10.17 3.87
CA ARG A 257 -27.13 -10.56 2.95
C ARG A 257 -25.91 -9.68 3.07
N THR A 258 -24.75 -10.24 2.82
CA THR A 258 -23.48 -9.51 2.77
C THR A 258 -22.83 -9.68 1.40
N VAL A 259 -22.26 -8.59 0.86
CA VAL A 259 -21.56 -8.55 -0.43
C VAL A 259 -20.21 -7.88 -0.21
N THR A 260 -19.13 -8.48 -0.72
CA THR A 260 -17.83 -7.80 -0.77
C THR A 260 -17.84 -6.78 -1.88
N TYR A 261 -17.50 -5.53 -1.57
CA TYR A 261 -17.44 -4.45 -2.55
C TYR A 261 -16.33 -4.67 -3.57
N ASP A 262 -16.68 -4.57 -4.85
CA ASP A 262 -15.78 -4.55 -5.99
C ASP A 262 -16.37 -3.58 -7.04
N PRO A 263 -15.64 -2.54 -7.49
CA PRO A 263 -16.15 -1.57 -8.45
C PRO A 263 -16.44 -2.14 -9.85
N ALA A 264 -15.93 -3.34 -10.16
CA ALA A 264 -16.15 -4.01 -11.45
C ALA A 264 -17.30 -5.04 -11.42
N ASN A 265 -17.92 -5.29 -10.26
CA ASN A 265 -18.95 -6.32 -10.11
C ASN A 265 -20.37 -5.75 -10.16
N VAL A 266 -21.28 -6.51 -10.77
CA VAL A 266 -22.72 -6.24 -10.74
C VAL A 266 -23.37 -7.12 -9.67
N VAL A 267 -24.12 -6.48 -8.76
CA VAL A 267 -24.78 -7.15 -7.63
C VAL A 267 -26.25 -7.40 -7.95
N ARG A 268 -26.68 -8.66 -7.90
CA ARG A 268 -28.10 -8.98 -8.07
C ARG A 268 -28.87 -8.75 -6.77
N VAL A 269 -29.97 -7.98 -6.85
CA VAL A 269 -30.90 -7.75 -5.74
C VAL A 269 -32.26 -8.32 -6.10
N ASN A 270 -32.76 -9.23 -5.27
CA ASN A 270 -34.06 -9.86 -5.43
C ASN A 270 -35.07 -9.20 -4.51
N GLY A 271 -35.98 -8.42 -5.08
CA GLY A 271 -37.11 -7.81 -4.37
C GLY A 271 -38.37 -8.65 -4.45
N VAL A 272 -39.28 -8.47 -3.49
CA VAL A 272 -40.62 -9.07 -3.46
C VAL A 272 -41.64 -7.96 -3.25
N ILE A 273 -42.74 -7.99 -4.01
CA ILE A 273 -43.81 -6.98 -3.93
C ILE A 273 -44.35 -6.95 -2.48
N ARG A 274 -44.60 -5.74 -1.95
CA ARG A 274 -44.99 -5.48 -0.56
C ARG A 274 -43.89 -5.66 0.49
N ALA A 275 -42.64 -5.89 0.07
CA ALA A 275 -41.46 -5.86 0.94
C ALA A 275 -40.55 -4.67 0.57
N SER A 276 -39.75 -4.21 1.53
CA SER A 276 -38.71 -3.21 1.30
C SER A 276 -37.35 -3.83 1.54
N THR A 277 -36.44 -3.66 0.58
CA THR A 277 -35.04 -4.06 0.71
C THR A 277 -34.20 -2.84 1.08
N GLN A 278 -33.35 -2.97 2.09
CA GLN A 278 -32.39 -1.94 2.47
C GLN A 278 -31.00 -2.31 1.96
N ILE A 279 -30.35 -1.42 1.23
CA ILE A 279 -28.95 -1.53 0.88
C ILE A 279 -28.16 -0.63 1.81
N LEU A 280 -27.22 -1.20 2.55
CA LEU A 280 -26.34 -0.50 3.48
C LEU A 280 -24.95 -0.39 2.85
N PHE A 281 -24.55 0.84 2.53
CA PHE A 281 -23.19 1.19 2.16
C PHE A 281 -22.32 1.36 3.41
N ALA A 282 -21.09 1.84 3.25
CA ALA A 282 -20.23 2.16 4.40
C ALA A 282 -20.87 3.27 5.26
N ASP A 283 -20.72 3.20 6.58
CA ASP A 283 -21.36 4.12 7.53
C ASP A 283 -20.88 5.58 7.35
N ASP A 284 -19.71 5.77 6.75
CA ASP A 284 -19.09 7.07 6.45
C ASP A 284 -19.44 7.59 5.05
N GLU A 285 -20.18 6.84 4.23
CA GLU A 285 -20.56 7.24 2.87
C GLU A 285 -21.96 7.84 2.79
N GLU A 286 -22.16 8.80 1.88
CA GLU A 286 -23.47 9.39 1.61
C GLU A 286 -23.88 9.15 0.15
N VAL A 287 -25.13 8.73 -0.08
CA VAL A 287 -25.67 8.54 -1.44
C VAL A 287 -25.84 9.89 -2.13
N ALA A 288 -25.04 10.14 -3.16
CA ALA A 288 -25.06 11.39 -3.91
C ALA A 288 -25.99 11.34 -5.14
N HIS A 289 -25.93 10.24 -5.90
CA HIS A 289 -26.74 10.08 -7.11
C HIS A 289 -27.25 8.65 -7.26
N VAL A 290 -28.46 8.52 -7.80
CA VAL A 290 -29.10 7.25 -8.12
C VAL A 290 -29.68 7.34 -9.52
N ALA A 291 -29.40 6.36 -10.36
CA ALA A 291 -29.95 6.23 -11.70
C ALA A 291 -30.56 4.84 -11.88
N ILE A 292 -31.82 4.78 -12.28
CA ILE A 292 -32.57 3.52 -12.47
C ILE A 292 -33.10 3.45 -13.91
N GLY A 293 -33.05 2.26 -14.51
CA GLY A 293 -33.54 2.04 -15.87
C GLY A 293 -35.07 2.08 -15.98
N ASP A 294 -35.78 1.54 -15.00
CA ASP A 294 -37.24 1.57 -14.90
C ASP A 294 -37.68 2.10 -13.53
N SER A 295 -38.19 3.33 -13.52
CA SER A 295 -38.69 4.01 -12.32
C SER A 295 -40.16 3.71 -12.00
N VAL A 296 -40.89 3.01 -12.87
CA VAL A 296 -42.30 2.65 -12.64
C VAL A 296 -42.38 1.40 -11.76
N ALA A 297 -41.58 0.39 -12.08
CA ALA A 297 -41.57 -0.87 -11.35
C ALA A 297 -40.90 -0.79 -9.98
N TRP A 298 -40.07 0.23 -9.72
CA TRP A 298 -39.26 0.36 -8.50
C TRP A 298 -39.30 1.76 -7.93
N GLU A 299 -39.69 1.86 -6.67
CA GLU A 299 -39.54 3.06 -5.84
C GLU A 299 -38.18 3.00 -5.13
N VAL A 300 -37.38 4.06 -5.28
CA VAL A 300 -36.03 4.17 -4.70
C VAL A 300 -35.96 5.40 -3.80
N ALA A 301 -35.53 5.22 -2.56
CA ALA A 301 -35.42 6.29 -1.58
C ALA A 301 -34.05 6.27 -0.87
N PRO A 302 -33.14 7.22 -1.15
CA PRO A 302 -31.88 7.35 -0.44
C PRO A 302 -32.05 8.03 0.93
N ALA A 303 -31.28 7.60 1.92
CA ALA A 303 -31.23 8.19 3.26
C ALA A 303 -29.82 8.02 3.86
N GLY A 304 -28.96 9.03 3.71
CA GLY A 304 -27.57 8.98 4.17
C GLY A 304 -26.76 7.88 3.47
N SER A 305 -26.26 6.91 4.23
CA SER A 305 -25.54 5.71 3.74
C SER A 305 -26.45 4.55 3.34
N ILE A 306 -27.77 4.72 3.43
CA ILE A 306 -28.76 3.67 3.19
C ILE A 306 -29.57 3.99 1.93
N LEU A 307 -29.88 2.96 1.14
CA LEU A 307 -30.80 3.04 0.02
C LEU A 307 -31.95 2.05 0.19
N PHE A 308 -33.18 2.55 0.20
CA PHE A 308 -34.38 1.73 0.24
C PHE A 308 -34.87 1.44 -1.18
N LEU A 309 -35.11 0.17 -1.46
CA LEU A 309 -35.70 -0.32 -2.71
C LEU A 309 -37.04 -0.98 -2.41
N LYS A 310 -38.09 -0.54 -3.11
CA LYS A 310 -39.44 -1.10 -3.00
C LYS A 310 -40.00 -1.42 -4.39
N PRO A 311 -40.20 -2.69 -4.73
CA PRO A 311 -40.86 -3.06 -5.98
C PRO A 311 -42.37 -2.73 -5.91
N ARG A 312 -42.90 -2.15 -6.99
CA ARG A 312 -44.29 -1.69 -7.11
C ARG A 312 -45.13 -2.62 -7.98
N GLU A 313 -44.58 -3.05 -9.11
CA GLU A 313 -45.27 -3.86 -10.10
C GLU A 313 -44.31 -4.90 -10.69
N LYS A 314 -44.85 -6.01 -11.21
CA LYS A 314 -44.05 -7.04 -11.87
C LYS A 314 -43.44 -6.49 -13.17
N HIS A 315 -42.13 -6.63 -13.30
CA HIS A 315 -41.40 -6.19 -14.48
C HIS A 315 -40.17 -7.08 -14.73
N PRO A 316 -39.70 -7.24 -15.98
CA PRO A 316 -38.39 -7.83 -16.27
C PRO A 316 -37.24 -7.18 -15.47
N PRO A 317 -36.11 -7.89 -15.27
CA PRO A 317 -34.96 -7.33 -14.58
C PRO A 317 -34.48 -6.01 -15.20
N THR A 318 -34.12 -5.05 -14.34
CA THR A 318 -33.63 -3.72 -14.75
C THR A 318 -32.33 -3.38 -14.01
N ASN A 319 -31.64 -2.33 -14.44
CA ASN A 319 -30.41 -1.87 -13.82
C ASN A 319 -30.64 -0.72 -12.83
N LEU A 320 -29.77 -0.65 -11.83
CA LEU A 320 -29.67 0.46 -10.90
C LEU A 320 -28.20 0.81 -10.69
N GLN A 321 -27.87 2.08 -10.79
CA GLN A 321 -26.55 2.62 -10.54
C GLN A 321 -26.61 3.61 -9.39
N VAL A 322 -25.70 3.47 -8.43
CA VAL A 322 -25.65 4.32 -7.25
C VAL A 322 -24.24 4.89 -7.13
N VAL A 323 -24.14 6.18 -6.89
CA VAL A 323 -22.87 6.87 -6.61
C VAL A 323 -22.93 7.44 -5.20
N THR A 324 -22.01 7.01 -4.35
CA THR A 324 -21.82 7.55 -2.99
C THR A 324 -20.60 8.47 -2.94
N THR A 325 -20.58 9.36 -1.94
CA THR A 325 -19.46 10.25 -1.63
C THR A 325 -18.94 9.92 -0.23
N ARG A 326 -17.62 9.80 -0.09
CA ARG A 326 -16.92 9.60 1.18
C ARG A 326 -16.60 10.92 1.87
N PRO A 327 -16.23 10.92 3.17
CA PRO A 327 -15.79 12.13 3.87
C PRO A 327 -14.54 12.73 3.22
N ASP A 328 -13.68 11.88 2.63
CA ASP A 328 -12.50 12.27 1.86
C ASP A 328 -12.80 12.93 0.49
N GLY A 329 -14.08 13.09 0.13
CA GLY A 329 -14.53 13.63 -1.17
C GLY A 329 -14.39 12.66 -2.34
N ARG A 330 -13.87 11.45 -2.12
CA ARG A 330 -13.81 10.39 -3.14
C ARG A 330 -15.21 9.82 -3.39
N LYS A 331 -15.52 9.52 -4.65
CA LYS A 331 -16.79 8.89 -5.04
C LYS A 331 -16.63 7.39 -5.20
N ARG A 332 -17.69 6.62 -4.92
CA ARG A 332 -17.79 5.20 -5.22
C ARG A 332 -19.03 4.90 -6.02
N SER A 333 -18.87 4.03 -7.00
CA SER A 333 -19.97 3.58 -7.85
C SER A 333 -20.32 2.14 -7.51
N TYR A 334 -21.62 1.85 -7.55
CA TYR A 334 -22.21 0.54 -7.33
C TYR A 334 -23.16 0.23 -8.50
N GLN A 335 -23.08 -0.99 -9.00
CA GLN A 335 -23.88 -1.48 -10.12
C GLN A 335 -24.76 -2.63 -9.64
N PHE A 336 -26.07 -2.51 -9.88
CA PHE A 336 -27.05 -3.48 -9.46
C PHE A 336 -27.90 -3.99 -10.63
N GLU A 337 -28.22 -5.27 -10.58
CA GLU A 337 -29.28 -5.89 -11.36
C GLU A 337 -30.47 -6.13 -10.42
N LEU A 338 -31.58 -5.45 -10.66
CA LEU A 338 -32.80 -5.57 -9.87
C LEU A 338 -33.71 -6.61 -10.52
N SER A 339 -34.15 -7.59 -9.74
CA SER A 339 -35.14 -8.58 -10.17
C SER A 339 -36.26 -8.70 -9.14
N ILE A 340 -37.48 -8.93 -9.63
CA ILE A 340 -38.66 -9.11 -8.77
C ILE A 340 -39.00 -10.60 -8.79
N ALA A 341 -38.94 -11.25 -7.63
CA ALA A 341 -39.24 -12.66 -7.49
C ALA A 341 -40.73 -12.88 -7.17
N GLU A 342 -41.38 -13.82 -7.85
CA GLU A 342 -42.74 -14.28 -7.56
C GLU A 342 -42.74 -15.35 -6.47
N THR A 343 -42.26 -14.98 -5.29
CA THR A 343 -42.07 -15.91 -4.16
C THR A 343 -42.53 -15.28 -2.85
N THR A 344 -42.44 -16.07 -1.78
CA THR A 344 -42.74 -15.64 -0.42
C THR A 344 -41.66 -14.70 0.14
N LEU A 345 -42.01 -13.94 1.18
CA LEU A 345 -41.09 -13.08 1.95
C LEU A 345 -39.84 -13.81 2.49
N ALA A 346 -39.80 -15.14 2.47
CA ALA A 346 -38.65 -15.93 2.92
C ALA A 346 -37.43 -15.79 2.00
N ASP A 347 -37.66 -15.60 0.69
CA ASP A 347 -36.59 -15.49 -0.31
C ASP A 347 -36.22 -14.03 -0.62
N SER A 348 -36.94 -13.05 -0.05
CA SER A 348 -36.66 -11.64 -0.27
C SER A 348 -35.45 -11.17 0.52
N TYR A 349 -34.66 -10.25 -0.04
CA TYR A 349 -33.59 -9.61 0.72
C TYR A 349 -34.18 -8.48 1.56
N PHE A 350 -34.03 -8.55 2.88
CA PHE A 350 -34.43 -7.48 3.78
C PHE A 350 -33.32 -6.45 3.90
N VAL A 351 -32.08 -6.93 4.02
CA VAL A 351 -30.88 -6.10 4.14
C VAL A 351 -29.80 -6.66 3.24
N VAL A 352 -29.14 -5.81 2.45
CA VAL A 352 -27.92 -6.11 1.71
C VAL A 352 -26.84 -5.18 2.22
N ARG A 353 -25.83 -5.73 2.90
CA ARG A 353 -24.71 -4.99 3.48
C ARG A 353 -23.47 -5.15 2.62
N PHE A 354 -22.78 -4.05 2.36
CA PHE A 354 -21.45 -4.11 1.74
C PHE A 354 -20.33 -4.26 2.77
N ALA A 355 -19.36 -5.12 2.44
CA ALA A 355 -18.14 -5.34 3.20
C ALA A 355 -16.93 -4.81 2.41
N TYR A 356 -16.05 -4.08 3.08
CA TYR A 356 -14.93 -3.37 2.47
C TYR A 356 -13.59 -3.83 3.06
N PRO A 357 -13.06 -5.00 2.65
CA PRO A 357 -11.86 -5.57 3.25
C PRO A 357 -10.63 -4.67 3.08
N GLY A 358 -10.53 -3.94 1.96
CA GLY A 358 -9.43 -3.00 1.72
C GLY A 358 -9.40 -1.83 2.71
N ASP A 359 -10.56 -1.24 3.01
CA ASP A 359 -10.66 -0.14 3.97
C ASP A 359 -10.37 -0.62 5.40
N GLU A 360 -10.81 -1.82 5.75
CA GLU A 360 -10.53 -2.40 7.07
C GLU A 360 -9.03 -2.67 7.28
N ILE A 361 -8.33 -3.15 6.25
CA ILE A 361 -6.88 -3.33 6.29
C ILE A 361 -6.18 -1.99 6.47
N GLU A 362 -6.60 -0.96 5.74
CA GLU A 362 -5.98 0.37 5.84
C GLU A 362 -6.23 1.01 7.21
N ARG A 363 -7.46 0.93 7.73
CA ARG A 363 -7.79 1.39 9.09
C ARG A 363 -6.92 0.72 10.14
N ARG A 364 -6.78 -0.62 10.07
CA ARG A 364 -5.91 -1.37 11.00
C ARG A 364 -4.45 -0.94 10.92
N ARG A 365 -3.94 -0.64 9.71
CA ARG A 365 -2.58 -0.12 9.52
C ARG A 365 -2.40 1.25 10.14
N MET A 366 -3.35 2.16 9.92
CA MET A 366 -3.32 3.51 10.52
C MET A 366 -3.37 3.45 12.04
N GLU A 367 -4.25 2.64 12.62
CA GLU A 367 -4.31 2.45 14.07
C GLU A 367 -3.04 1.84 14.64
N ALA A 368 -2.45 0.85 13.95
CA ALA A 368 -1.18 0.26 14.37
C ALA A 368 -0.03 1.28 14.32
N ALA A 369 0.01 2.13 13.28
CA ALA A 369 0.98 3.21 13.17
C ALA A 369 0.79 4.28 14.25
N ALA A 370 -0.45 4.68 14.55
CA ALA A 370 -0.77 5.63 15.62
C ALA A 370 -0.31 5.09 16.99
N ARG A 371 -0.66 3.84 17.32
CA ARG A 371 -0.20 3.16 18.54
C ARG A 371 1.32 3.05 18.60
N GLY A 372 1.98 2.82 17.46
CA GLY A 372 3.44 2.82 17.36
C GLY A 372 4.04 4.18 17.72
N ALA A 373 3.49 5.25 17.14
CA ALA A 373 3.93 6.63 17.39
C ALA A 373 3.70 7.07 18.84
N GLU A 374 2.58 6.70 19.45
CA GLU A 374 2.30 6.98 20.88
C GLU A 374 3.33 6.31 21.79
N ARG A 375 3.66 5.04 21.53
CA ARG A 375 4.68 4.30 22.30
C ARG A 375 6.07 4.90 22.15
N GLU A 376 6.42 5.30 20.92
CA GLU A 376 7.69 5.98 20.64
C GLU A 376 7.76 7.32 21.40
N GLY A 377 6.69 8.12 21.35
CA GLY A 377 6.61 9.38 22.10
C GLY A 377 6.75 9.18 23.62
N ALA A 378 6.08 8.17 24.18
CA ALA A 378 6.21 7.85 25.60
C ALA A 378 7.63 7.43 25.99
N LEU A 379 8.33 6.69 25.12
CA LEU A 379 9.74 6.31 25.35
C LEU A 379 10.67 7.52 25.29
N ILE A 380 10.44 8.45 24.36
CA ILE A 380 11.19 9.70 24.24
C ILE A 380 11.04 10.53 25.52
N GLU A 381 9.80 10.70 26.01
CA GLU A 381 9.53 11.45 27.24
C GLU A 381 10.23 10.80 28.45
N GLN A 382 10.07 9.50 28.62
CA GLN A 382 10.76 8.74 29.68
C GLN A 382 12.29 8.91 29.61
N THR A 383 12.85 8.97 28.41
CA THR A 383 14.29 9.17 28.21
C THR A 383 14.74 10.59 28.58
N PHE A 384 13.91 11.61 28.32
CA PHE A 384 14.17 12.97 28.82
C PHE A 384 14.11 13.03 30.33
N ASP A 385 13.11 12.41 30.96
CA ASP A 385 12.99 12.38 32.42
C ASP A 385 14.18 11.70 33.09
N LEU A 386 14.65 10.57 32.54
CA LEU A 386 15.85 9.90 33.02
C LEU A 386 17.10 10.76 32.86
N HIS A 387 17.24 11.46 31.74
CA HIS A 387 18.37 12.35 31.53
C HIS A 387 18.35 13.52 32.52
N HIS A 388 17.18 14.12 32.75
CA HIS A 388 17.02 15.17 33.73
C HIS A 388 17.32 14.66 35.16
N ALA A 389 16.89 13.44 35.50
CA ALA A 389 17.08 12.85 36.83
C ALA A 389 18.54 12.44 37.13
N TYR A 390 19.29 11.97 36.13
CA TYR A 390 20.61 11.33 36.35
C TYR A 390 21.76 11.92 35.50
N GLY A 391 21.54 13.02 34.78
CA GLY A 391 22.56 13.70 33.99
C GLY A 391 23.74 14.22 34.82
N ALA A 392 24.85 14.53 34.14
CA ALA A 392 25.98 15.21 34.75
C ALA A 392 25.57 16.62 35.21
N ARG A 393 26.03 17.04 36.40
CA ARG A 393 25.58 18.28 37.03
C ARG A 393 26.71 19.06 37.67
N ASN A 394 26.63 20.38 37.55
CA ASN A 394 27.40 21.33 38.34
C ASN A 394 26.60 21.71 39.59
N TRP A 395 27.20 21.54 40.77
CA TRP A 395 26.59 21.88 42.07
C TRP A 395 27.27 23.07 42.75
N ARG A 396 28.23 23.73 42.07
CA ARG A 396 29.06 24.78 42.66
C ARG A 396 28.33 26.12 42.65
N PHE A 397 27.33 26.24 43.51
CA PHE A 397 26.56 27.45 43.71
C PHE A 397 26.77 27.99 45.13
N SER A 398 26.83 29.32 45.24
CA SER A 398 26.85 30.05 46.50
C SER A 398 25.66 31.01 46.57
N ALA A 399 25.20 31.35 47.77
CA ALA A 399 24.03 32.20 47.95
C ALA A 399 24.33 33.33 48.95
N GLN A 400 23.78 34.52 48.69
CA GLN A 400 23.92 35.69 49.55
C GLN A 400 22.61 36.50 49.58
N GLY A 401 22.06 36.76 50.77
CA GLY A 401 20.86 37.56 50.95
C GLY A 401 19.85 36.92 51.90
N SER A 402 18.56 37.05 51.58
CA SER A 402 17.47 36.54 52.42
C SER A 402 17.34 35.02 52.36
N ILE A 403 17.52 34.37 53.52
CA ILE A 403 17.41 32.92 53.70
C ILE A 403 16.00 32.36 53.42
N ASP A 404 14.96 33.20 53.53
CA ASP A 404 13.57 32.81 53.28
C ASP A 404 13.32 32.44 51.81
N LEU A 405 14.16 32.91 50.90
CA LEU A 405 14.09 32.63 49.47
C LEU A 405 15.06 31.53 49.03
N GLU A 406 15.84 30.98 49.97
CA GLU A 406 16.91 30.04 49.64
C GLU A 406 16.34 28.69 49.20
N PRO A 407 16.67 28.23 47.98
CA PRO A 407 16.33 26.88 47.52
C PRO A 407 17.14 25.84 48.31
N GLU A 408 16.60 24.63 48.43
CA GLU A 408 17.31 23.52 49.12
C GLU A 408 18.53 23.07 48.33
N ALA A 409 18.46 23.14 47.00
CA ALA A 409 19.57 22.83 46.12
C ALA A 409 19.46 23.60 44.81
N VAL A 410 20.62 23.98 44.27
CA VAL A 410 20.76 24.55 42.93
C VAL A 410 21.81 23.76 42.19
N PHE A 411 21.49 23.37 40.96
CA PHE A 411 22.43 22.72 40.07
C PHE A 411 22.11 23.07 38.62
N ASP A 412 23.11 23.00 37.76
CA ASP A 412 22.93 23.11 36.32
C ASP A 412 23.47 21.87 35.60
N ASP A 413 22.99 21.61 34.40
CA ASP A 413 23.47 20.55 33.50
C ASP A 413 24.30 21.11 32.31
N GLY A 414 24.74 22.37 32.41
CA GLY A 414 25.39 23.12 31.34
C GLY A 414 24.45 23.65 30.25
N LYS A 415 23.11 23.51 30.39
CA LYS A 415 22.10 24.09 29.50
C LYS A 415 20.97 24.78 30.26
N GLU A 416 20.50 24.15 31.32
CA GLU A 416 19.39 24.57 32.16
C GLU A 416 19.84 24.59 33.63
N THR A 417 19.28 25.53 34.40
CA THR A 417 19.56 25.64 35.84
C THR A 417 18.33 25.21 36.61
N THR A 418 18.46 24.26 37.52
CA THR A 418 17.37 23.72 38.33
C THR A 418 17.49 24.20 39.78
N PHE A 419 16.39 24.75 40.29
CA PHE A 419 16.24 25.17 41.68
C PHE A 419 15.25 24.23 42.38
N ARG A 420 15.65 23.63 43.50
CA ARG A 420 14.76 22.77 44.29
C ARG A 420 14.11 23.55 45.43
N PHE A 421 12.78 23.62 45.41
CA PHE A 421 11.98 24.17 46.50
C PHE A 421 11.10 23.05 47.06
N ALA A 422 11.51 22.47 48.20
CA ALA A 422 10.77 21.38 48.83
C ALA A 422 9.50 21.84 49.53
N GLY A 423 8.51 20.94 49.57
CA GLY A 423 7.23 21.16 50.25
C GLY A 423 6.39 22.27 49.62
N ASN A 424 5.76 23.09 50.47
CA ASN A 424 4.84 24.16 50.03
C ASN A 424 5.50 25.55 50.05
N ARG A 425 6.82 25.64 49.83
CA ARG A 425 7.51 26.93 49.72
C ARG A 425 7.07 27.62 48.44
N GLU A 426 6.74 28.91 48.54
CA GLU A 426 6.34 29.71 47.38
C GLU A 426 7.54 30.00 46.48
N VAL A 427 7.40 29.72 45.19
CA VAL A 427 8.45 29.93 44.19
C VAL A 427 8.63 31.44 43.93
N PRO A 428 9.80 32.04 44.21
CA PRO A 428 10.02 33.46 43.95
C PRO A 428 10.12 33.78 42.45
N ALA A 429 10.13 35.08 42.13
CA ALA A 429 10.51 35.52 40.81
C ALA A 429 12.02 35.33 40.61
N ILE A 430 12.42 34.59 39.58
CA ILE A 430 13.81 34.26 39.26
C ILE A 430 14.24 35.12 38.07
N TYR A 431 15.27 35.92 38.26
CA TYR A 431 15.88 36.76 37.24
C TYR A 431 17.30 36.27 36.97
N LEU A 432 17.74 36.33 35.71
CA LEU A 432 19.17 36.27 35.40
C LEU A 432 19.75 37.68 35.43
N ILE A 433 21.02 37.78 35.81
CA ILE A 433 21.79 39.03 35.70
C ILE A 433 22.64 38.98 34.44
N ASN A 434 22.41 39.94 33.56
CA ASN A 434 23.18 40.12 32.33
C ASN A 434 24.60 40.63 32.63
N SER A 435 25.48 40.60 31.63
CA SER A 435 26.85 41.12 31.76
C SER A 435 26.92 42.62 32.09
N ASP A 436 25.85 43.37 31.80
CA ASP A 436 25.71 44.80 32.11
C ASP A 436 25.13 45.07 33.52
N GLY A 437 24.83 44.01 34.28
CA GLY A 437 24.20 44.09 35.60
C GLY A 437 22.68 44.27 35.59
N SER A 438 22.05 44.33 34.42
CA SER A 438 20.59 44.41 34.29
C SER A 438 19.91 43.07 34.60
N GLU A 439 18.70 43.13 35.15
CA GLU A 439 17.89 41.95 35.45
C GLU A 439 17.04 41.56 34.24
N SER A 440 17.00 40.28 33.89
CA SER A 440 16.16 39.76 32.83
C SER A 440 15.35 38.56 33.29
N LEU A 441 14.08 38.50 32.87
CA LEU A 441 13.20 37.36 33.12
C LEU A 441 13.59 36.20 32.22
N VAL A 442 13.51 34.99 32.78
CA VAL A 442 13.84 33.75 32.06
C VAL A 442 12.63 32.83 32.06
N PRO A 443 12.32 32.18 30.93
CA PRO A 443 11.34 31.10 30.90
C PRO A 443 11.72 30.01 31.91
N LYS A 444 10.72 29.56 32.66
CA LYS A 444 10.87 28.51 33.68
C LYS A 444 9.70 27.54 33.64
N ASP A 445 10.01 26.28 33.86
CA ASP A 445 9.06 25.18 34.01
C ASP A 445 9.10 24.67 35.46
N VAL A 446 7.93 24.28 35.99
CA VAL A 446 7.82 23.71 37.34
C VAL A 446 7.49 22.21 37.22
N ARG A 447 8.38 21.36 37.73
CA ARG A 447 8.29 19.89 37.71
C ARG A 447 8.32 19.36 39.15
N GLY A 448 7.15 19.28 39.78
CA GLY A 448 7.07 18.93 41.21
C GLY A 448 7.76 19.98 42.08
N GLU A 449 8.79 19.57 42.84
CA GLU A 449 9.61 20.45 43.68
C GLU A 449 10.74 21.17 42.91
N LEU A 450 10.91 20.88 41.62
CA LEU A 450 12.00 21.41 40.79
C LEU A 450 11.49 22.54 39.91
N VAL A 451 12.15 23.68 39.98
CA VAL A 451 11.94 24.81 39.07
C VAL A 451 13.11 24.83 38.10
N VAL A 452 12.83 24.45 36.85
CA VAL A 452 13.82 24.36 35.78
C VAL A 452 13.79 25.67 35.00
N VAL A 453 14.92 26.36 34.97
CA VAL A 453 15.10 27.61 34.25
C VAL A 453 15.87 27.32 32.97
N HIS A 454 15.33 27.71 31.82
CA HIS A 454 15.92 27.44 30.49
C HIS A 454 17.07 28.40 30.15
N ALA A 455 18.00 28.57 31.09
CA ALA A 455 19.25 29.29 30.91
C ALA A 455 20.26 28.89 31.99
N THR A 456 21.55 29.06 31.66
CA THR A 456 22.66 29.07 32.61
C THR A 456 23.24 30.48 32.68
N ALA A 457 23.48 30.98 33.89
CA ALA A 457 24.03 32.32 34.10
C ALA A 457 25.05 32.32 35.24
N ARG A 458 25.88 33.38 35.29
CA ARG A 458 26.84 33.62 36.40
C ARG A 458 26.14 33.97 37.70
N GLU A 459 25.06 34.73 37.62
CA GLU A 459 24.29 35.19 38.77
C GLU A 459 22.80 35.10 38.46
N PHE A 460 22.04 34.56 39.41
CA PHE A 460 20.59 34.60 39.46
C PHE A 460 20.15 35.42 40.67
N ARG A 461 19.05 36.16 40.50
CA ARG A 461 18.45 36.94 41.58
C ARG A 461 17.02 36.51 41.81
N LEU A 462 16.73 36.07 43.03
CA LEU A 462 15.41 35.66 43.48
C LEU A 462 14.78 36.80 44.26
N ARG A 463 13.58 37.20 43.86
CA ARG A 463 12.84 38.31 44.48
C ARG A 463 11.46 37.87 44.95
N LYS A 464 11.07 38.33 46.13
CA LYS A 464 9.71 38.22 46.66
C LYS A 464 9.43 39.39 47.60
N GLY A 465 8.53 40.28 47.19
CA GLY A 465 8.28 41.53 47.93
C GLY A 465 9.58 42.34 48.08
N GLY A 466 9.94 42.70 49.32
CA GLY A 466 11.20 43.38 49.64
C GLY A 466 12.41 42.47 49.82
N ASN A 467 12.22 41.15 49.87
CA ASN A 467 13.31 40.19 50.09
C ASN A 467 14.01 39.88 48.77
N VAL A 468 15.34 39.80 48.83
CA VAL A 468 16.21 39.51 47.69
C VAL A 468 17.25 38.48 48.10
N LEU A 469 17.48 37.50 47.23
CA LEU A 469 18.56 36.53 47.35
C LEU A 469 19.33 36.48 46.03
N CYS A 470 20.65 36.60 46.10
CA CYS A 470 21.56 36.40 44.97
C CYS A 470 22.14 34.99 45.04
N ILE A 471 22.18 34.30 43.90
CA ILE A 471 22.75 32.96 43.73
C ILE A 471 23.84 33.07 42.67
N PHE A 472 25.08 32.72 43.04
CA PHE A 472 26.25 32.79 42.18
C PHE A 472 26.66 31.40 41.71
N ASN A 473 26.91 31.26 40.42
CA ASN A 473 27.46 30.04 39.83
C ASN A 473 28.99 30.14 39.78
N GLU A 474 29.65 29.46 40.73
CA GLU A 474 31.11 29.48 40.91
C GLU A 474 31.87 28.68 39.83
N ALA A 475 31.15 27.88 39.03
CA ALA A 475 31.70 27.08 37.94
C ALA A 475 30.95 27.32 36.63
N PHE A 476 30.53 28.56 36.39
CA PHE A 476 29.83 28.95 35.17
C PHE A 476 30.67 28.70 33.91
N ASP A 477 30.12 27.92 32.99
CA ASP A 477 30.63 27.73 31.64
C ASP A 477 29.77 28.52 30.64
N ALA A 478 30.38 29.46 29.92
CA ALA A 478 29.72 30.28 28.92
C ALA A 478 29.45 29.54 27.60
N VAL A 479 30.17 28.44 27.34
CA VAL A 479 30.02 27.64 26.12
C VAL A 479 28.91 26.59 26.29
N GLY A 480 28.79 26.03 27.50
CA GLY A 480 27.81 25.00 27.82
C GLY A 480 28.10 23.68 27.10
N ILE A 481 27.13 22.76 27.16
CA ILE A 481 27.27 21.43 26.57
C ILE A 481 26.37 21.32 25.34
N ASN A 482 26.91 20.98 24.17
CA ASN A 482 26.09 20.67 22.98
C ASN A 482 26.31 19.22 22.52
N PRO A 483 25.30 18.33 22.64
CA PRO A 483 25.40 16.93 22.25
C PRO A 483 25.32 16.70 20.73
N GLY A 484 25.03 17.73 19.93
CA GLY A 484 24.88 17.61 18.48
C GLY A 484 23.57 16.95 18.02
N THR A 485 22.65 16.70 18.94
CA THR A 485 21.36 16.02 18.68
C THR A 485 20.21 17.00 18.40
N ASN A 486 20.46 18.31 18.43
CA ASN A 486 19.43 19.36 18.40
C ASN A 486 18.39 19.22 19.55
N THR A 487 18.77 18.59 20.66
CA THR A 487 17.97 18.51 21.89
C THR A 487 18.84 18.71 23.13
N THR A 488 18.21 18.78 24.31
CA THR A 488 18.91 18.81 25.60
C THR A 488 19.52 17.45 25.97
N SER A 489 19.09 16.34 25.35
CA SER A 489 19.58 14.99 25.66
C SER A 489 20.54 14.45 24.59
N PRO A 490 21.66 13.81 24.96
CA PRO A 490 22.52 13.10 24.02
C PRO A 490 21.89 11.83 23.44
N SER A 491 20.80 11.33 24.04
CA SER A 491 20.14 10.10 23.61
C SER A 491 18.99 10.33 22.63
N ILE A 492 18.58 11.59 22.41
CA ILE A 492 17.39 11.93 21.64
C ILE A 492 17.76 12.96 20.58
N GLU A 493 17.49 12.64 19.31
CA GLU A 493 17.78 13.54 18.19
C GLU A 493 16.50 14.14 17.60
N ARG A 494 16.49 15.47 17.42
CA ARG A 494 15.41 16.14 16.69
C ARG A 494 15.69 16.09 15.19
N ARG A 495 14.83 15.39 14.45
CA ARG A 495 14.88 15.32 12.98
C ARG A 495 13.73 16.09 12.34
N ALA A 496 14.04 16.83 11.27
CA ALA A 496 13.02 17.49 10.47
C ALA A 496 12.17 16.44 9.74
N LYS A 497 10.86 16.42 10.02
CA LYS A 497 9.91 15.60 9.25
C LYS A 497 9.86 16.16 7.83
N LYS A 498 10.18 15.34 6.82
CA LYS A 498 9.98 15.74 5.42
C LYS A 498 8.49 16.03 5.22
N SER A 499 8.14 17.29 5.01
CA SER A 499 6.77 17.66 4.65
C SER A 499 6.39 16.94 3.35
N PRO A 500 5.21 16.33 3.26
CA PRO A 500 4.69 15.88 1.96
C PRO A 500 4.59 17.09 1.04
N PRO A 501 4.85 16.94 -0.28
CA PRO A 501 4.88 18.05 -1.21
C PRO A 501 3.53 18.78 -1.19
N SER A 502 3.52 20.01 -0.67
CA SER A 502 2.32 20.83 -0.67
C SER A 502 2.05 21.33 -2.07
N LEU A 503 0.90 20.98 -2.62
CA LEU A 503 0.32 21.64 -3.79
C LEU A 503 0.00 23.08 -3.38
N LYS A 504 0.95 24.01 -3.57
CA LYS A 504 0.66 25.44 -3.46
C LYS A 504 -0.34 25.77 -4.58
N SER A 505 -1.59 26.00 -4.19
CA SER A 505 -2.59 26.61 -5.04
C SER A 505 -2.19 28.06 -5.31
N ASP A 506 -1.92 28.39 -6.57
CA ASP A 506 -1.83 29.77 -7.05
C ASP A 506 -3.17 30.47 -6.88
N ARG A 507 -3.42 31.01 -5.68
CA ARG A 507 -4.46 32.01 -5.41
C ARG A 507 -3.79 33.37 -5.20
N ARG A 508 -3.16 33.90 -6.24
CA ARG A 508 -2.79 35.32 -6.34
C ARG A 508 -2.95 35.79 -7.80
N ALA A 509 -4.20 35.98 -8.22
CA ALA A 509 -4.56 36.83 -9.37
C ALA A 509 -6.09 36.91 -9.54
N ARG A 510 -6.84 37.26 -8.49
CA ARG A 510 -8.28 37.56 -8.63
C ARG A 510 -8.73 38.73 -7.74
N HIS A 511 -7.88 39.75 -7.54
CA HIS A 511 -8.33 40.96 -6.84
C HIS A 511 -8.24 42.29 -7.60
N ASP A 512 -7.61 42.35 -8.78
CA ASP A 512 -7.46 43.63 -9.53
C ASP A 512 -8.19 43.67 -10.88
N ARG A 513 -9.48 43.28 -10.90
CA ARG A 513 -10.32 43.50 -12.10
C ARG A 513 -11.74 43.97 -11.80
N ALA A 514 -11.87 44.84 -10.80
CA ALA A 514 -13.09 45.59 -10.51
C ALA A 514 -12.78 47.09 -10.38
N SER A 515 -12.18 47.67 -11.43
CA SER A 515 -12.19 49.12 -11.69
C SER A 515 -11.46 49.42 -13.00
N ARG A 516 -12.18 49.34 -14.12
CA ARG A 516 -12.06 50.18 -15.33
C ARG A 516 -12.98 49.67 -16.42
#